data_AF-A0A2V8UE46-F1
#
_entry.id   AF-A0A2V8UE46-F1
#
_cell.length_a   1.000
_cell.length_b   1.000
_cell.length_c   1.000
_cell.angle_alpha   90.00
_cell.angle_beta   90.00
_cell.angle_gamma   90.00
#
_symmetry.space_group_name_H-M   'P 1'
#
loop_
_entity.id
_entity.type
_entity.pdbx_description
1 polymer ?
#
loop_
_entity_poly.entity_id
_entity_poly.type
_entity_poly.pdbx_seq_one_letter_code
_entity_poly.pdbx_strand_id
1 'polypeptide(L)'
;MEKTSAQGPLEKLEQWDDFVASRYKADRTPDEFRQHTQDAPSVVREFYRLNHTHQTRDFVEQKRRQYLSLEKQRMSVWEAMKYLNTLVDDSDPDTDLSQIQHLLQTAEAIRRDGNPHWMVVTGLIHDLGKILWLWGEPQWAVVGDTFPVACPWSDKIVYSEYFSANPDSQVARYQTGLGVYQEGCGLDNVLMSWGHDEYLYHVVRNYLPEPALYMIRYHSFYPWHKEGAYHPLMNSRDHEMLPWVQKFNPYDLYSKGVEKPDVDQLKPYYQELIAEFFPAELHW
;
A
#
# COMPACT_ATOMS: atom_id res chain seq x y z
N MET A 1 -30.66 6.17 -22.37
CA MET A 1 -29.25 5.90 -22.01
C MET A 1 -28.99 6.61 -20.69
N GLU A 2 -29.32 5.91 -19.60
CA GLU A 2 -29.15 6.40 -18.23
C GLU A 2 -27.67 6.40 -17.85
N LYS A 3 -27.22 7.52 -17.31
CA LYS A 3 -25.96 7.62 -16.57
C LYS A 3 -26.16 6.88 -15.25
N THR A 4 -25.63 5.67 -15.13
CA THR A 4 -25.49 4.99 -13.83
C THR A 4 -24.50 5.81 -13.00
N SER A 5 -25.02 6.53 -12.01
CA SER A 5 -24.22 7.13 -10.94
C SER A 5 -23.52 6.02 -10.17
N ALA A 6 -22.20 6.00 -10.19
CA ALA A 6 -21.39 5.23 -9.26
C ALA A 6 -21.53 5.85 -7.86
N GLN A 7 -22.67 5.61 -7.20
CA GLN A 7 -22.79 5.84 -5.77
C GLN A 7 -22.16 4.63 -5.08
N GLY A 8 -20.99 4.86 -4.49
CA GLY A 8 -20.41 3.93 -3.51
C GLY A 8 -21.33 3.77 -2.28
N PRO A 9 -21.01 2.84 -1.38
CA PRO A 9 -21.90 2.38 -0.31
C PRO A 9 -22.15 3.36 0.86
N LEU A 10 -21.67 4.61 0.79
CA LEU A 10 -21.89 5.62 1.83
C LEU A 10 -22.96 6.62 1.39
N GLU A 11 -24.04 6.75 2.17
CA GLU A 11 -25.11 7.73 1.91
C GLU A 11 -24.79 9.12 2.49
N LYS A 12 -23.99 9.23 3.56
CA LYS A 12 -23.55 10.49 4.20
C LYS A 12 -22.19 10.34 4.92
N LEU A 13 -21.36 11.39 4.85
CA LEU A 13 -20.01 11.50 5.44
C LEU A 13 -19.95 11.33 6.98
N GLU A 14 -20.95 11.86 7.68
CA GLU A 14 -20.98 11.93 9.16
C GLU A 14 -21.07 10.55 9.85
N GLN A 15 -21.49 9.49 9.15
CA GLN A 15 -21.56 8.12 9.70
C GLN A 15 -20.18 7.47 9.87
N TRP A 16 -19.18 7.99 9.16
CA TRP A 16 -17.82 7.51 9.20
C TRP A 16 -17.06 8.17 10.35
N ASP A 17 -17.20 9.49 10.50
CA ASP A 17 -16.56 10.30 11.55
C ASP A 17 -16.82 9.76 12.98
N ASP A 18 -18.05 9.31 13.26
CA ASP A 18 -18.41 8.69 14.54
C ASP A 18 -17.72 7.32 14.77
N PHE A 19 -17.40 6.59 13.70
CA PHE A 19 -16.76 5.28 13.76
C PHE A 19 -15.24 5.39 13.97
N VAL A 20 -14.61 6.35 13.31
CA VAL A 20 -13.20 6.71 13.40
C VAL A 20 -12.85 7.24 14.79
N ALA A 21 -13.62 8.23 15.26
CA ALA A 21 -13.38 8.91 16.52
C ALA A 21 -13.46 7.94 17.71
N SER A 22 -14.16 6.81 17.56
CA SER A 22 -14.24 5.76 18.58
C SER A 22 -12.95 4.92 18.72
N ARG A 23 -12.04 4.95 17.73
CA ARG A 23 -10.82 4.11 17.67
C ARG A 23 -9.55 4.79 18.16
N TYR A 24 -9.55 6.12 18.26
CA TYR A 24 -8.41 6.88 18.75
C TYR A 24 -8.38 6.94 20.28
N LYS A 25 -7.45 6.19 20.88
CA LYS A 25 -6.96 6.45 22.24
C LYS A 25 -5.44 6.37 22.26
N ALA A 26 -4.80 7.33 22.90
CA ALA A 26 -3.33 7.48 22.93
C ALA A 26 -2.60 6.37 23.72
N ASP A 27 -3.31 5.37 24.25
CA ASP A 27 -2.86 4.34 25.18
C ASP A 27 -2.97 2.90 24.65
N ARG A 28 -3.24 2.69 23.35
CA ARG A 28 -3.35 1.35 22.76
C ARG A 28 -2.00 0.65 22.56
N THR A 29 -1.94 -0.65 22.81
CA THR A 29 -0.76 -1.49 22.56
C THR A 29 -0.72 -1.96 21.08
N PRO A 30 0.45 -2.36 20.53
CA PRO A 30 0.55 -2.84 19.15
C PRO A 30 -0.44 -3.97 18.79
N ASP A 31 -0.82 -4.81 19.76
CA ASP A 31 -1.76 -5.93 19.61
C ASP A 31 -3.22 -5.49 19.39
N GLU A 32 -3.52 -4.22 19.63
CA GLU A 32 -4.85 -3.65 19.49
C GLU A 32 -5.09 -3.03 18.09
N PHE A 33 -4.05 -2.82 17.31
CA PHE A 33 -4.14 -2.34 15.93
C PHE A 33 -4.46 -3.48 14.94
N ARG A 34 -5.20 -3.17 13.86
CA ARG A 34 -5.57 -4.10 12.78
C ARG A 34 -6.43 -5.31 13.22
N GLN A 35 -7.48 -5.07 14.01
CA GLN A 35 -8.46 -6.11 14.34
C GLN A 35 -9.50 -6.26 13.23
N HIS A 36 -9.34 -7.30 12.39
CA HIS A 36 -10.30 -7.68 11.35
C HIS A 36 -11.28 -8.73 11.87
N THR A 37 -12.09 -8.36 12.87
CA THR A 37 -13.15 -9.23 13.39
C THR A 37 -14.42 -9.13 12.54
N GLN A 38 -15.40 -10.00 12.80
CA GLN A 38 -16.73 -9.86 12.20
C GLN A 38 -17.42 -8.54 12.56
N ASP A 39 -16.96 -7.84 13.58
CA ASP A 39 -17.49 -6.54 14.03
C ASP A 39 -16.84 -5.33 13.33
N ALA A 40 -15.93 -5.55 12.38
CA ALA A 40 -15.38 -4.47 11.56
C ALA A 40 -16.49 -3.71 10.79
N PRO A 41 -16.25 -2.48 10.32
CA PRO A 41 -17.21 -1.78 9.47
C PRO A 41 -17.61 -2.57 8.24
N SER A 42 -18.86 -2.43 7.83
CA SER A 42 -19.35 -2.99 6.57
C SER A 42 -18.53 -2.51 5.36
N VAL A 43 -18.09 -1.26 5.36
CA VAL A 43 -17.27 -0.69 4.27
C VAL A 43 -15.91 -1.38 4.13
N VAL A 44 -15.24 -1.71 5.25
CA VAL A 44 -13.95 -2.41 5.23
C VAL A 44 -14.12 -3.85 4.75
N ARG A 45 -15.19 -4.54 5.18
CA ARG A 45 -15.51 -5.88 4.68
C ARG A 45 -15.83 -5.86 3.19
N GLU A 46 -16.62 -4.89 2.72
CA GLU A 46 -16.98 -4.77 1.30
C GLU A 46 -15.76 -4.44 0.43
N PHE A 47 -14.86 -3.58 0.91
CA PHE A 47 -13.58 -3.30 0.26
C PHE A 47 -12.80 -4.59 0.00
N TYR A 48 -12.56 -5.39 1.05
CA TYR A 48 -11.78 -6.62 0.92
C TYR A 48 -12.54 -7.69 0.12
N ARG A 49 -13.87 -7.73 0.21
CA ARG A 49 -14.69 -8.60 -0.65
C ARG A 49 -14.45 -8.28 -2.12
N LEU A 50 -14.49 -7.01 -2.51
CA LEU A 50 -14.22 -6.57 -3.89
C LEU A 50 -12.77 -6.85 -4.31
N ASN A 51 -11.80 -6.53 -3.44
CA ASN A 51 -10.38 -6.78 -3.68
C ASN A 51 -10.13 -8.28 -3.96
N HIS A 52 -10.52 -9.16 -3.05
CA HIS A 52 -10.29 -10.60 -3.18
C HIS A 52 -11.08 -11.21 -4.33
N THR A 53 -12.26 -10.65 -4.69
CA THR A 53 -13.04 -11.15 -5.83
C THR A 53 -12.37 -10.81 -7.17
N HIS A 54 -11.75 -9.62 -7.29
CA HIS A 54 -11.37 -9.06 -8.60
C HIS A 54 -9.87 -9.00 -8.87
N GLN A 55 -9.01 -9.15 -7.87
CA GLN A 55 -7.55 -9.30 -8.04
C GLN A 55 -7.23 -10.69 -8.59
N THR A 56 -7.45 -10.87 -9.90
CA THR A 56 -7.07 -12.07 -10.65
C THR A 56 -5.70 -11.88 -11.29
N ARG A 57 -5.06 -12.97 -11.70
CA ARG A 57 -3.83 -12.91 -12.50
C ARG A 57 -3.99 -12.01 -13.73
N ASP A 58 -5.06 -12.21 -14.49
CA ASP A 58 -5.32 -11.47 -15.73
C ASP A 58 -5.52 -9.97 -15.47
N PHE A 59 -6.23 -9.62 -14.39
CA PHE A 59 -6.41 -8.25 -13.96
C PHE A 59 -5.06 -7.58 -13.65
N VAL A 60 -4.22 -8.24 -12.85
CA VAL A 60 -2.90 -7.70 -12.49
C VAL A 60 -2.02 -7.52 -13.73
N GLU A 61 -1.96 -8.51 -14.62
CA GLU A 61 -1.21 -8.39 -15.88
C GLU A 61 -1.72 -7.24 -16.75
N GLN A 62 -3.04 -7.02 -16.81
CA GLN A 62 -3.62 -5.87 -17.51
C GLN A 62 -3.19 -4.54 -16.88
N LYS A 63 -3.25 -4.40 -15.56
CA LYS A 63 -2.86 -3.16 -14.88
C LYS A 63 -1.38 -2.84 -15.03
N ARG A 64 -0.53 -3.86 -14.98
CA ARG A 64 0.90 -3.70 -15.30
C ARG A 64 1.11 -3.15 -16.71
N ARG A 65 0.42 -3.69 -17.72
CA ARG A 65 0.48 -3.17 -19.10
C ARG A 65 -0.05 -1.73 -19.20
N GLN A 66 -1.06 -1.38 -18.41
CA GLN A 66 -1.70 -0.06 -18.42
C GLN A 66 -0.82 1.04 -17.80
N TYR A 67 -0.07 0.72 -16.75
CA TYR A 67 0.61 1.73 -15.92
C TYR A 67 2.13 1.70 -15.98
N LEU A 68 2.77 0.57 -16.29
CA LEU A 68 4.24 0.47 -16.19
C LEU A 68 5.00 1.08 -17.39
N SER A 69 4.30 1.70 -18.34
CA SER A 69 4.96 2.62 -19.29
C SER A 69 5.38 3.94 -18.62
N LEU A 70 4.73 4.30 -17.50
CA LEU A 70 5.00 5.54 -16.75
C LEU A 70 4.82 6.82 -17.59
N GLU A 71 3.82 6.81 -18.47
CA GLU A 71 3.53 7.91 -19.40
C GLU A 71 2.28 8.72 -19.03
N LYS A 72 1.69 8.48 -17.86
CA LYS A 72 0.45 9.16 -17.45
C LYS A 72 0.71 10.61 -17.13
N GLN A 73 1.81 10.91 -16.43
CA GLN A 73 2.13 12.26 -16.02
C GLN A 73 3.64 12.44 -15.76
N ARG A 74 4.10 13.70 -15.87
CA ARG A 74 5.42 14.10 -15.39
C ARG A 74 5.25 15.10 -14.27
N MET A 75 5.91 14.83 -13.14
CA MET A 75 5.87 15.68 -11.96
C MET A 75 7.03 15.35 -11.02
N SER A 76 7.47 16.33 -10.24
CA SER A 76 8.37 16.12 -9.11
C SER A 76 7.68 15.28 -8.01
N VAL A 77 8.46 14.71 -7.10
CA VAL A 77 7.92 14.01 -5.91
C VAL A 77 7.04 14.94 -5.08
N TRP A 78 7.45 16.19 -4.88
CA TRP A 78 6.65 17.16 -4.11
C TRP A 78 5.34 17.54 -4.81
N GLU A 79 5.33 17.56 -6.14
CA GLU A 79 4.09 17.74 -6.91
C GLU A 79 3.19 16.51 -6.84
N ALA A 80 3.74 15.30 -6.86
CA ALA A 80 2.98 14.07 -6.64
C ALA A 80 2.36 14.04 -5.24
N MET A 81 3.08 14.50 -4.20
CA MET A 81 2.54 14.68 -2.85
C MET A 81 1.35 15.66 -2.84
N LYS A 82 1.48 16.82 -3.49
CA LYS A 82 0.36 17.78 -3.65
C LYS A 82 -0.80 17.21 -4.45
N TYR A 83 -0.52 16.43 -5.49
CA TYR A 83 -1.53 15.80 -6.32
C TYR A 83 -2.29 14.75 -5.51
N LEU A 84 -1.57 13.87 -4.79
CA LEU A 84 -2.18 12.92 -3.85
C LEU A 84 -2.98 13.64 -2.77
N ASN A 85 -2.59 14.85 -2.35
CA ASN A 85 -3.37 15.64 -1.41
C ASN A 85 -4.74 16.12 -1.92
N THR A 86 -5.01 15.99 -3.23
CA THR A 86 -6.34 16.20 -3.80
C THR A 86 -7.27 15.00 -3.58
N LEU A 87 -6.71 13.87 -3.12
CA LEU A 87 -7.42 12.68 -2.70
C LEU A 87 -8.08 12.93 -1.34
N VAL A 88 -9.41 12.80 -1.31
CA VAL A 88 -10.15 12.58 -0.06
C VAL A 88 -10.25 11.07 0.08
N ASP A 89 -9.55 10.50 1.06
CA ASP A 89 -9.45 9.04 1.21
C ASP A 89 -10.72 8.50 1.85
N ASP A 90 -11.67 8.02 1.04
CA ASP A 90 -12.91 7.40 1.54
C ASP A 90 -12.67 6.05 2.26
N SER A 91 -11.42 5.53 2.31
CA SER A 91 -11.06 4.26 2.97
C SER A 91 -10.32 4.41 4.29
N ASP A 92 -9.67 5.55 4.53
CA ASP A 92 -8.97 5.81 5.79
C ASP A 92 -9.91 6.57 6.74
N PRO A 93 -10.38 5.94 7.82
CA PRO A 93 -11.16 6.64 8.83
C PRO A 93 -10.36 7.78 9.45
N ASP A 94 -9.05 7.62 9.57
CA ASP A 94 -8.28 8.21 10.64
C ASP A 94 -7.64 9.59 10.32
N THR A 95 -8.10 10.30 9.29
CA THR A 95 -7.38 11.48 8.80
C THR A 95 -8.07 12.82 9.09
N ASP A 96 -7.76 13.35 10.27
CA ASP A 96 -7.69 14.81 10.51
C ASP A 96 -6.40 15.41 9.87
N LEU A 97 -5.67 14.58 9.11
CA LEU A 97 -4.40 14.81 8.45
C LEU A 97 -4.56 14.69 6.93
N SER A 98 -4.18 15.72 6.20
CA SER A 98 -4.03 15.62 4.75
C SER A 98 -3.02 14.51 4.37
N GLN A 99 -3.11 13.93 3.17
CA GLN A 99 -2.19 12.87 2.72
C GLN A 99 -0.72 13.30 2.84
N ILE A 100 -0.41 14.59 2.59
CA ILE A 100 0.94 15.14 2.81
C ILE A 100 1.37 15.02 4.27
N GLN A 101 0.47 15.26 5.22
CA GLN A 101 0.80 15.17 6.63
C GLN A 101 1.07 13.73 7.07
N HIS A 102 0.33 12.74 6.54
CA HIS A 102 0.65 11.32 6.75
C HIS A 102 2.07 10.99 6.28
N LEU A 103 2.40 11.34 5.03
CA LEU A 103 3.73 11.13 4.47
C LEU A 103 4.85 11.78 5.30
N LEU A 104 4.64 13.03 5.73
CA LEU A 104 5.58 13.76 6.58
C LEU A 104 5.69 13.13 7.98
N GLN A 105 4.60 12.62 8.54
CA GLN A 105 4.58 12.02 9.86
C GLN A 105 5.41 10.73 9.90
N THR A 106 5.26 9.87 8.88
CA THR A 106 6.10 8.68 8.70
C THR A 106 7.57 9.07 8.55
N ALA A 107 7.88 10.04 7.68
CA ALA A 107 9.25 10.49 7.43
C ALA A 107 9.90 11.11 8.68
N GLU A 108 9.18 11.95 9.41
CA GLU A 108 9.66 12.59 10.65
C GLU A 108 9.88 11.56 11.76
N ALA A 109 9.06 10.51 11.86
CA ALA A 109 9.30 9.43 12.82
C ALA A 109 10.61 8.68 12.50
N ILE A 110 10.83 8.33 11.23
CA ILE A 110 12.07 7.68 10.77
C ILE A 110 13.28 8.59 11.02
N ARG A 111 13.14 9.89 10.74
CA ARG A 111 14.20 10.90 10.91
C ARG A 111 14.58 11.10 12.38
N ARG A 112 13.58 11.19 13.29
CA ARG A 112 13.80 11.35 14.74
C ARG A 112 14.58 10.18 15.34
N ASP A 113 14.39 8.98 14.82
CA ASP A 113 15.11 7.78 15.25
C ASP A 113 16.53 7.68 14.67
N GLY A 114 17.00 8.67 13.90
CA GLY A 114 18.36 8.73 13.38
C GLY A 114 18.63 7.75 12.24
N ASN A 115 17.59 7.30 11.53
CA ASN A 115 17.75 6.45 10.36
C ASN A 115 18.38 7.21 9.18
N PRO A 116 19.02 6.49 8.22
CA PRO A 116 19.67 7.12 7.08
C PRO A 116 18.68 7.85 6.16
N HIS A 117 19.18 8.87 5.44
CA HIS A 117 18.39 9.71 4.52
C HIS A 117 17.54 8.91 3.52
N TRP A 118 18.08 7.82 2.97
CA TRP A 118 17.34 6.97 2.02
C TRP A 118 16.11 6.30 2.67
N MET A 119 16.14 6.02 3.98
CA MET A 119 15.01 5.45 4.70
C MET A 119 13.99 6.53 5.04
N VAL A 120 14.45 7.74 5.38
CA VAL A 120 13.59 8.91 5.62
C VAL A 120 12.80 9.25 4.36
N VAL A 121 13.47 9.36 3.20
CA VAL A 121 12.79 9.64 1.93
C VAL A 121 11.88 8.49 1.52
N THR A 122 12.22 7.24 1.85
CA THR A 122 11.30 6.10 1.63
C THR A 122 9.99 6.28 2.39
N GLY A 123 10.05 6.65 3.67
CA GLY A 123 8.84 6.97 4.45
C GLY A 123 8.05 8.13 3.87
N LEU A 124 8.71 9.15 3.34
CA LEU A 124 8.04 10.28 2.69
C LEU A 124 7.24 9.87 1.44
N ILE A 125 7.67 8.83 0.72
CA ILE A 125 7.11 8.53 -0.60
C ILE A 125 6.31 7.24 -0.67
N HIS A 126 6.41 6.33 0.31
CA HIS A 126 5.93 4.94 0.22
C HIS A 126 4.50 4.80 -0.33
N ASP A 127 3.64 5.76 -0.02
CA ASP A 127 2.23 5.78 -0.40
C ASP A 127 1.91 6.57 -1.68
N LEU A 128 2.89 7.17 -2.35
CA LEU A 128 2.66 7.98 -3.55
C LEU A 128 2.12 7.17 -4.73
N GLY A 129 2.18 5.84 -4.69
CA GLY A 129 1.49 5.00 -5.68
C GLY A 129 -0.04 5.10 -5.61
N LYS A 130 -0.60 5.67 -4.53
CA LYS A 130 -2.05 5.89 -4.37
C LYS A 130 -2.64 6.87 -5.39
N ILE A 131 -1.81 7.61 -6.12
CA ILE A 131 -2.25 8.46 -7.25
C ILE A 131 -3.03 7.69 -8.33
N LEU A 132 -2.89 6.36 -8.39
CA LEU A 132 -3.71 5.50 -9.26
C LEU A 132 -5.22 5.75 -9.07
N TRP A 133 -5.67 6.05 -7.84
CA TRP A 133 -7.07 6.36 -7.54
C TRP A 133 -7.52 7.65 -8.23
N LEU A 134 -6.67 8.68 -8.26
CA LEU A 134 -6.93 9.94 -8.96
C LEU A 134 -7.02 9.76 -10.49
N TRP A 135 -6.49 8.65 -11.01
CA TRP A 135 -6.63 8.26 -12.41
C TRP A 135 -7.80 7.31 -12.68
N GLY A 136 -8.73 7.20 -11.72
CA GLY A 136 -10.00 6.50 -11.88
C GLY A 136 -9.97 5.02 -11.50
N GLU A 137 -8.89 4.52 -10.90
CA GLU A 137 -8.88 3.16 -10.35
C GLU A 137 -9.76 3.07 -9.09
N PRO A 138 -10.54 1.99 -8.91
CA PRO A 138 -11.25 1.78 -7.67
C PRO A 138 -10.25 1.51 -6.53
N GLN A 139 -10.57 1.92 -5.30
CA GLN A 139 -9.64 1.80 -4.17
C GLN A 139 -9.15 0.37 -3.93
N TRP A 140 -10.00 -0.64 -4.14
CA TRP A 140 -9.60 -2.06 -3.99
C TRP A 140 -8.49 -2.48 -4.96
N ALA A 141 -8.24 -1.71 -6.03
CA ALA A 141 -7.15 -1.90 -6.98
C ALA A 141 -5.96 -0.96 -6.74
N VAL A 142 -5.93 -0.25 -5.61
CA VAL A 142 -4.91 0.76 -5.28
C VAL A 142 -4.32 0.52 -3.89
N VAL A 143 -5.15 0.38 -2.87
CA VAL A 143 -4.74 0.25 -1.46
C VAL A 143 -5.03 -1.16 -0.91
N GLY A 144 -4.71 -1.36 0.37
CA GLY A 144 -4.99 -2.60 1.10
C GLY A 144 -3.85 -3.61 1.07
N ASP A 145 -3.98 -4.64 1.91
CA ASP A 145 -2.97 -5.70 2.01
C ASP A 145 -2.80 -6.43 0.68
N THR A 146 -1.56 -6.71 0.32
CA THR A 146 -1.21 -7.39 -0.93
C THR A 146 -0.97 -8.89 -0.71
N PHE A 147 -1.19 -9.65 -1.77
CA PHE A 147 -0.98 -11.09 -1.80
C PHE A 147 -0.55 -11.57 -3.19
N PRO A 148 0.15 -12.70 -3.31
CA PRO A 148 0.43 -13.33 -4.59
C PRO A 148 -0.85 -13.77 -5.31
N VAL A 149 -0.96 -13.47 -6.60
CA VAL A 149 -2.00 -14.05 -7.48
C VAL A 149 -1.48 -15.32 -8.15
N ALA A 150 -2.37 -16.16 -8.68
CA ALA A 150 -2.04 -17.40 -9.40
C ALA A 150 -1.30 -18.49 -8.59
N CYS A 151 -1.46 -18.50 -7.26
CA CYS A 151 -1.10 -19.60 -6.37
C CYS A 151 -2.11 -19.72 -5.22
N PRO A 152 -2.05 -20.78 -4.40
CA PRO A 152 -2.98 -20.93 -3.29
C PRO A 152 -2.86 -19.75 -2.32
N TRP A 153 -4.00 -19.17 -1.96
CA TRP A 153 -4.05 -18.08 -0.99
C TRP A 153 -3.91 -18.62 0.43
N SER A 154 -3.04 -18.00 1.23
CA SER A 154 -2.92 -18.30 2.65
C SER A 154 -4.16 -17.85 3.42
N ASP A 155 -4.57 -18.66 4.39
CA ASP A 155 -5.58 -18.33 5.40
C ASP A 155 -5.22 -17.13 6.30
N LYS A 156 -3.94 -16.75 6.33
CA LYS A 156 -3.42 -15.54 7.01
C LYS A 156 -3.72 -14.23 6.27
N ILE A 157 -4.24 -14.30 5.03
CA ILE A 157 -4.77 -13.11 4.38
C ILE A 157 -6.07 -12.71 5.09
N VAL A 158 -6.19 -11.42 5.39
CA VAL A 158 -7.40 -10.82 5.96
C VAL A 158 -8.61 -11.24 5.13
N TYR A 159 -9.70 -11.71 5.75
CA TYR A 159 -10.91 -12.18 5.05
C TYR A 159 -10.65 -13.14 3.87
N SER A 160 -9.74 -14.10 4.05
CA SER A 160 -9.37 -15.10 3.04
C SER A 160 -10.56 -15.92 2.52
N GLU A 161 -11.66 -16.02 3.27
CA GLU A 161 -12.90 -16.66 2.81
C GLU A 161 -13.52 -16.00 1.56
N TYR A 162 -13.24 -14.72 1.31
CA TYR A 162 -13.75 -14.00 0.13
C TYR A 162 -13.13 -14.45 -1.19
N PHE A 163 -11.99 -15.14 -1.16
CA PHE A 163 -11.40 -15.73 -2.37
C PHE A 163 -12.28 -16.81 -3.01
N SER A 164 -13.27 -17.34 -2.30
CA SER A 164 -14.27 -18.24 -2.87
C SER A 164 -15.07 -17.62 -4.03
N ALA A 165 -15.19 -16.29 -4.08
CA ALA A 165 -15.83 -15.55 -5.16
C ALA A 165 -14.87 -15.19 -6.31
N ASN A 166 -13.55 -15.34 -6.12
CA ASN A 166 -12.56 -15.03 -7.14
C ASN A 166 -12.60 -16.10 -8.26
N PRO A 167 -12.68 -15.74 -9.55
CA PRO A 167 -12.68 -16.72 -10.64
C PRO A 167 -11.39 -17.55 -10.72
N ASP A 168 -10.24 -17.04 -10.25
CA ASP A 168 -8.99 -17.80 -10.18
C ASP A 168 -9.09 -19.01 -9.22
N SER A 169 -10.06 -19.02 -8.30
CA SER A 169 -10.38 -20.20 -7.47
C SER A 169 -10.79 -21.42 -8.29
N GLN A 170 -11.30 -21.22 -9.51
CA GLN A 170 -11.73 -22.27 -10.42
C GLN A 170 -10.59 -22.76 -11.33
N VAL A 171 -9.42 -22.12 -11.30
CA VAL A 171 -8.26 -22.49 -12.11
C VAL A 171 -7.43 -23.51 -11.34
N ALA A 172 -7.63 -24.80 -11.62
CA ALA A 172 -7.00 -25.90 -10.88
C ALA A 172 -5.48 -25.76 -10.68
N ARG A 173 -4.76 -25.25 -11.69
CA ARG A 173 -3.31 -25.02 -11.60
C ARG A 173 -2.94 -24.02 -10.50
N TYR A 174 -3.78 -23.02 -10.23
CA TYR A 174 -3.50 -22.00 -9.21
C TYR A 174 -3.79 -22.51 -7.80
N GLN A 175 -4.57 -23.59 -7.66
CA GLN A 175 -5.05 -24.08 -6.37
C GLN A 175 -4.17 -25.18 -5.74
N THR A 176 -3.04 -25.53 -6.36
CA THR A 176 -2.16 -26.60 -5.89
C THR A 176 -0.70 -26.15 -5.78
N GLY A 177 0.01 -26.60 -4.75
CA GLY A 177 1.45 -26.34 -4.57
C GLY A 177 1.75 -24.84 -4.53
N LEU A 178 2.62 -24.37 -5.42
CA LEU A 178 2.99 -22.95 -5.58
C LEU A 178 2.30 -22.30 -6.79
N GLY A 179 1.25 -22.94 -7.30
CA GLY A 179 0.49 -22.45 -8.44
C GLY A 179 1.32 -22.41 -9.72
N VAL A 180 1.57 -21.19 -10.21
CA VAL A 180 2.40 -20.94 -11.40
C VAL A 180 3.88 -20.73 -11.09
N TYR A 181 4.23 -20.61 -9.80
CA TYR A 181 5.58 -20.28 -9.35
C TYR A 181 6.45 -21.52 -9.10
N GLN A 182 7.75 -21.29 -9.06
CA GLN A 182 8.74 -22.28 -8.65
C GLN A 182 9.15 -22.02 -7.20
N GLU A 183 9.56 -23.08 -6.50
CA GLU A 183 10.10 -22.95 -5.14
C GLU A 183 11.37 -22.10 -5.17
N GLY A 184 11.46 -21.14 -4.26
CA GLY A 184 12.59 -20.21 -4.17
C GLY A 184 12.77 -19.29 -5.37
N CYS A 185 11.71 -19.04 -6.16
CA CYS A 185 11.80 -18.17 -7.33
C CYS A 185 12.14 -16.71 -7.00
N GLY A 186 11.95 -16.28 -5.76
CA GLY A 186 12.12 -14.91 -5.33
C GLY A 186 10.83 -14.10 -5.47
N LEU A 187 10.54 -13.26 -4.48
CA LEU A 187 9.34 -12.42 -4.51
C LEU A 187 9.33 -11.45 -5.70
N ASP A 188 10.50 -11.10 -6.24
CA ASP A 188 10.63 -10.29 -7.45
C ASP A 188 10.04 -10.96 -8.71
N ASN A 189 9.95 -12.29 -8.71
CA ASN A 189 9.34 -13.12 -9.76
C ASN A 189 7.90 -13.53 -9.45
N VAL A 190 7.35 -13.08 -8.32
CA VAL A 190 5.95 -13.31 -7.93
C VAL A 190 5.09 -12.17 -8.42
N LEU A 191 3.95 -12.50 -9.00
CA LEU A 191 2.95 -11.50 -9.37
C LEU A 191 2.11 -11.21 -8.13
N MET A 192 2.27 -10.01 -7.57
CA MET A 192 1.47 -9.51 -6.45
C MET A 192 0.16 -8.90 -6.95
N SER A 193 -0.90 -8.96 -6.13
CA SER A 193 -2.12 -8.17 -6.32
C SER A 193 -1.76 -6.71 -6.64
N TRP A 194 -2.41 -6.12 -7.64
CA TRP A 194 -2.04 -4.79 -8.14
C TRP A 194 -2.42 -3.69 -7.16
N GLY A 195 -1.52 -2.73 -6.96
CA GLY A 195 -1.74 -1.58 -6.08
C GLY A 195 -0.56 -0.61 -6.06
N HIS A 196 -0.58 0.30 -5.10
CA HIS A 196 0.39 1.38 -4.92
C HIS A 196 1.82 0.88 -4.72
N ASP A 197 2.06 -0.22 -3.98
CA ASP A 197 3.39 -0.81 -3.77
C ASP A 197 4.13 -1.10 -5.08
N GLU A 198 3.55 -1.95 -5.93
CA GLU A 198 4.18 -2.40 -7.18
C GLU A 198 4.34 -1.24 -8.15
N TYR A 199 3.31 -0.39 -8.27
CA TYR A 199 3.36 0.76 -9.16
C TYR A 199 4.46 1.74 -8.75
N LEU A 200 4.51 2.15 -7.47
CA LEU A 200 5.52 3.08 -6.98
C LEU A 200 6.92 2.48 -7.10
N TYR A 201 7.10 1.19 -6.80
CA TYR A 201 8.38 0.51 -7.02
C TYR A 201 8.90 0.75 -8.44
N HIS A 202 8.07 0.59 -9.47
CA HIS A 202 8.52 0.84 -10.85
C HIS A 202 8.82 2.30 -11.16
N VAL A 203 8.11 3.24 -10.54
CA VAL A 203 8.41 4.69 -10.65
C VAL A 203 9.82 4.99 -10.11
N VAL A 204 10.21 4.37 -9.00
CA VAL A 204 11.41 4.79 -8.23
C VAL A 204 12.61 3.83 -8.29
N ARG A 205 12.48 2.65 -8.91
CA ARG A 205 13.50 1.57 -8.88
C ARG A 205 14.90 1.94 -9.38
N ASN A 206 15.04 3.02 -10.13
CA ASN A 206 16.35 3.47 -10.65
C ASN A 206 17.05 4.49 -9.74
N TYR A 207 16.44 4.90 -8.63
CA TYR A 207 16.88 6.06 -7.83
C TYR A 207 17.21 5.72 -6.37
N LEU A 208 16.66 4.61 -5.85
CA LEU A 208 16.79 4.25 -4.43
C LEU A 208 17.60 2.96 -4.24
N PRO A 209 18.25 2.78 -3.07
CA PRO A 209 18.95 1.54 -2.76
C PRO A 209 17.98 0.37 -2.57
N GLU A 210 18.46 -0.86 -2.72
CA GLU A 210 17.63 -2.08 -2.69
C GLU A 210 16.74 -2.23 -1.43
N PRO A 211 17.21 -1.93 -0.20
CA PRO A 211 16.33 -1.97 0.98
C PRO A 211 15.14 -1.00 0.90
N ALA A 212 15.33 0.21 0.37
CA ALA A 212 14.26 1.17 0.11
C ALA A 212 13.22 0.61 -0.85
N LEU A 213 13.70 -0.02 -1.93
CA LEU A 213 12.83 -0.61 -2.94
C LEU A 213 12.04 -1.81 -2.40
N TYR A 214 12.63 -2.64 -1.56
CA TYR A 214 11.93 -3.74 -0.90
C TYR A 214 10.88 -3.26 0.10
N MET A 215 11.18 -2.21 0.89
CA MET A 215 10.19 -1.59 1.76
C MET A 215 9.02 -1.06 0.94
N ILE A 216 9.26 -0.30 -0.11
CA ILE A 216 8.18 0.24 -0.97
C ILE A 216 7.35 -0.88 -1.61
N ARG A 217 8.00 -1.89 -2.19
CA ARG A 217 7.31 -2.91 -2.99
C ARG A 217 6.49 -3.92 -2.16
N TYR A 218 6.79 -4.05 -0.87
CA TYR A 218 6.22 -5.12 -0.04
C TYR A 218 5.74 -4.67 1.34
N HIS A 219 5.65 -3.36 1.62
CA HIS A 219 5.14 -2.88 2.91
C HIS A 219 3.66 -3.20 3.14
N SER A 220 2.89 -3.46 2.07
CA SER A 220 1.51 -3.95 2.17
C SER A 220 1.42 -5.48 2.21
N PHE A 221 2.53 -6.22 2.11
CA PHE A 221 2.50 -7.70 2.04
C PHE A 221 2.49 -8.33 3.45
N TYR A 222 1.48 -7.98 4.25
CA TYR A 222 1.31 -8.41 5.64
C TYR A 222 1.36 -9.93 5.85
N PRO A 223 0.70 -10.76 5.01
CA PRO A 223 0.80 -12.20 5.12
C PRO A 223 2.26 -12.69 5.16
N TRP A 224 3.17 -12.03 4.44
CA TRP A 224 4.59 -12.35 4.45
C TRP A 224 5.32 -11.73 5.65
N HIS A 225 5.42 -10.40 5.71
CA HIS A 225 6.36 -9.76 6.64
C HIS A 225 5.89 -9.75 8.10
N LYS A 226 4.59 -9.94 8.34
CA LYS A 226 4.01 -10.02 9.69
C LYS A 226 3.61 -11.45 10.05
N GLU A 227 2.89 -12.13 9.17
CA GLU A 227 2.28 -13.43 9.51
C GLU A 227 3.16 -14.64 9.16
N GLY A 228 4.27 -14.47 8.42
CA GLY A 228 5.18 -15.56 8.07
C GLY A 228 4.60 -16.58 7.08
N ALA A 229 3.74 -16.13 6.16
CA ALA A 229 3.28 -16.90 5.01
C ALA A 229 4.23 -16.77 3.82
N TYR A 230 4.01 -17.59 2.79
CA TYR A 230 4.70 -17.52 1.49
C TYR A 230 6.22 -17.76 1.49
N HIS A 231 6.81 -18.26 2.58
CA HIS A 231 8.22 -18.65 2.63
C HIS A 231 8.71 -19.53 1.46
N PRO A 232 7.95 -20.52 0.94
CA PRO A 232 8.39 -21.32 -0.20
C PRO A 232 8.63 -20.53 -1.50
N LEU A 233 8.12 -19.31 -1.62
CA LEU A 233 8.37 -18.44 -2.78
C LEU A 233 9.67 -17.63 -2.64
N MET A 234 10.18 -17.46 -1.41
CA MET A 234 11.31 -16.60 -1.08
C MET A 234 12.65 -17.20 -1.52
N ASN A 235 13.56 -16.34 -1.98
CA ASN A 235 14.97 -16.67 -2.16
C ASN A 235 15.83 -16.05 -1.03
N SER A 236 17.16 -16.24 -1.08
CA SER A 236 18.08 -15.71 -0.06
C SER A 236 18.01 -14.19 0.08
N ARG A 237 17.74 -13.46 -1.02
CA ARG A 237 17.62 -12.00 -1.01
C ARG A 237 16.38 -11.55 -0.26
N ASP A 238 15.25 -12.24 -0.43
CA ASP A 238 14.03 -11.92 0.32
C ASP A 238 14.22 -12.12 1.83
N HIS A 239 14.99 -13.14 2.23
CA HIS A 239 15.36 -13.35 3.63
C HIS A 239 16.24 -12.23 4.18
N GLU A 240 17.19 -11.73 3.39
CA GLU A 240 18.05 -10.59 3.76
C GLU A 240 17.27 -9.27 3.85
N MET A 241 16.22 -9.11 3.04
CA MET A 241 15.43 -7.87 2.97
C MET A 241 14.27 -7.82 3.97
N LEU A 242 13.76 -8.98 4.41
CA LEU A 242 12.66 -9.06 5.38
C LEU A 242 12.86 -8.17 6.63
N PRO A 243 14.05 -8.12 7.28
CA PRO A 243 14.28 -7.25 8.43
C PRO A 243 14.08 -5.75 8.12
N TRP A 244 14.34 -5.31 6.89
CA TRP A 244 14.13 -3.90 6.49
C TRP A 244 12.64 -3.58 6.35
N VAL A 245 11.86 -4.46 5.72
CA VAL A 245 10.40 -4.32 5.62
C VAL A 245 9.76 -4.33 7.01
N GLN A 246 10.19 -5.25 7.89
CA GLN A 246 9.73 -5.31 9.27
C GLN A 246 10.14 -4.08 10.09
N LYS A 247 11.32 -3.49 9.83
CA LYS A 247 11.76 -2.25 10.48
C LYS A 247 10.94 -1.04 10.02
N PHE A 248 10.51 -1.01 8.76
CA PHE A 248 9.70 0.08 8.20
C PHE A 248 8.27 0.06 8.71
N ASN A 249 7.66 -1.12 8.76
CA ASN A 249 6.24 -1.33 9.06
C ASN A 249 5.70 -0.57 10.31
N PRO A 250 6.42 -0.50 11.45
CA PRO A 250 5.98 0.30 12.59
C PRO A 250 5.85 1.81 12.31
N TYR A 251 6.68 2.37 11.43
CA TYR A 251 6.63 3.81 11.09
C TYR A 251 5.42 4.14 10.22
N ASP A 252 5.05 3.26 9.30
CA ASP A 252 3.83 3.36 8.51
C ASP A 252 2.58 3.24 9.42
N LEU A 253 2.55 2.22 10.28
CA LEU A 253 1.37 1.92 11.11
C LEU A 253 1.13 2.86 12.29
N TYR A 254 2.16 3.13 13.10
CA TYR A 254 1.99 3.68 14.45
C TYR A 254 2.37 5.15 14.58
N SER A 255 2.82 5.78 13.48
CA SER A 255 3.10 7.21 13.50
C SER A 255 1.83 8.06 13.50
N LYS A 256 0.66 7.47 13.14
CA LYS A 256 -0.68 8.07 12.94
C LYS A 256 -1.34 8.78 14.15
N GLY A 257 -0.59 9.19 15.17
CA GLY A 257 -1.10 9.87 16.37
C GLY A 257 -0.14 10.88 17.01
N VAL A 258 0.98 11.18 16.36
CA VAL A 258 1.91 12.25 16.79
C VAL A 258 1.34 13.62 16.39
N GLU A 259 1.84 14.69 17.04
CA GLU A 259 1.61 16.09 16.65
C GLU A 259 1.58 16.27 15.12
N LYS A 260 0.56 16.99 14.62
CA LYS A 260 0.36 17.19 13.18
C LYS A 260 1.57 17.92 12.59
N PRO A 261 2.28 17.37 11.59
CA PRO A 261 3.45 18.04 11.03
C PRO A 261 3.06 19.37 10.36
N ASP A 262 3.86 20.40 10.61
CA ASP A 262 3.78 21.68 9.91
C ASP A 262 4.43 21.53 8.53
N VAL A 263 3.58 21.47 7.50
CA VAL A 263 4.00 21.25 6.11
C VAL A 263 4.91 22.37 5.62
N ASP A 264 4.59 23.63 5.94
CA ASP A 264 5.34 24.78 5.43
C ASP A 264 6.71 24.89 6.09
N GLN A 265 6.80 24.55 7.38
CA GLN A 265 8.07 24.50 8.11
C GLN A 265 8.98 23.36 7.60
N LEU A 266 8.41 22.18 7.33
CA LEU A 266 9.17 20.99 6.95
C LEU A 266 9.54 20.96 5.47
N LYS A 267 8.79 21.65 4.62
CA LYS A 267 8.95 21.65 3.18
C LYS A 267 10.38 21.92 2.69
N PRO A 268 11.12 22.96 3.15
CA PRO A 268 12.47 23.22 2.65
C PRO A 268 13.40 22.01 2.85
N TYR A 269 13.39 21.40 4.04
CA TYR A 269 14.20 20.22 4.34
C TYR A 269 13.86 19.03 3.43
N TYR A 270 12.57 18.73 3.25
CA TYR A 270 12.17 17.59 2.44
C TYR A 270 12.34 17.82 0.95
N GLN A 271 12.26 19.06 0.44
CA GLN A 271 12.61 19.35 -0.94
C GLN A 271 14.11 19.16 -1.20
N GLU A 272 14.98 19.52 -0.25
CA GLU A 272 16.42 19.22 -0.32
C GLU A 272 16.67 17.71 -0.29
N LEU A 273 16.04 16.98 0.65
CA LEU A 273 16.16 15.53 0.75
C LEU A 273 15.69 14.82 -0.53
N ILE A 274 14.57 15.24 -1.13
CA ILE A 274 14.08 14.69 -2.41
C ILE A 274 15.13 14.89 -3.51
N ALA A 275 15.76 16.06 -3.58
CA ALA A 275 16.75 16.38 -4.60
C ALA A 275 18.06 15.58 -4.46
N GLU A 276 18.34 14.99 -3.28
CA GLU A 276 19.47 14.07 -3.10
C GLU A 276 19.28 12.75 -3.87
N PHE A 277 18.04 12.30 -4.06
CA PHE A 277 17.73 10.97 -4.63
C PHE A 277 17.09 11.02 -6.01
N PHE A 278 16.27 12.04 -6.28
CA PHE A 278 15.43 12.09 -7.48
C PHE A 278 15.80 13.24 -8.40
N PRO A 279 15.63 13.07 -9.73
CA PRO A 279 15.64 14.19 -10.66
C PRO A 279 14.49 15.16 -10.37
N ALA A 280 14.54 16.34 -11.00
CA ALA A 280 13.50 17.36 -10.85
C ALA A 280 12.11 16.84 -11.22
N GLU A 281 11.99 15.91 -12.18
CA GLU A 281 10.74 15.27 -12.56
C GLU A 281 10.93 13.77 -12.70
N LEU A 282 9.91 13.02 -12.28
CA LEU A 282 9.76 11.59 -12.53
C LEU A 282 8.68 11.34 -13.59
N HIS A 283 8.77 10.16 -14.18
CA HIS A 283 7.76 9.58 -15.05
C HIS A 283 6.80 8.76 -14.19
N TRP A 284 5.53 9.15 -14.16
CA TRP A 284 4.45 8.51 -13.41
C TRP A 284 3.47 7.85 -14.37
#